data_AF-A0A066YVJ6-F1
#
_entry.id   AF-A0A066YVJ6-F1
#
_cell.length_a   1.000
_cell.length_b   1.000
_cell.length_c   1.000
_cell.angle_alpha   90.00
_cell.angle_beta   90.00
_cell.angle_gamma   90.00
#
_symmetry.space_group_name_H-M   'P 1'
#
loop_
_entity.id
_entity.type
_entity.pdbx_description
1 polymer ?
#
loop_
_entity_poly.entity_id
_entity_poly.type
_entity_poly.pdbx_seq_one_letter_code
_entity_poly.pdbx_strand_id
1 'polypeptide(L)'
;MTGMTEAELDRLSALLGPPDRQSPQGSWDAAESYLGVRLPSGYRTFVDRWGPGTLDGFLTVFGPVDGTPEEARALWGPWYGWRPGQERNPDFDPFPYHPEPGGLIGWGADKYGGAWFFLAQGPDPDRWPIAVFSDTGQWYATRGSFPEFLLRCLERRDYPLFLDITWPHPQPRYRPYRAD
;
A
#
# COMPACT_ATOMS: atom_id res chain seq x y z
N MET A 1 0.95 -3.55 -20.46
CA MET A 1 0.46 -3.65 -19.07
C MET A 1 1.48 -4.44 -18.30
N THR A 2 2.41 -3.77 -17.64
CA THR A 2 3.43 -4.50 -16.87
C THR A 2 2.90 -4.65 -15.47
N GLY A 3 2.09 -5.68 -15.28
CA GLY A 3 1.73 -6.17 -13.95
C GLY A 3 2.93 -6.77 -13.23
N MET A 4 2.67 -7.45 -12.11
CA MET A 4 3.71 -8.22 -11.42
C MET A 4 4.30 -9.25 -12.39
N THR A 5 5.61 -9.16 -12.60
CA THR A 5 6.34 -10.09 -13.46
C THR A 5 6.40 -11.48 -12.82
N GLU A 6 6.61 -12.51 -13.64
CA GLU A 6 6.77 -13.88 -13.15
C GLU A 6 7.94 -14.00 -12.16
N ALA A 7 9.05 -13.30 -12.44
CA ALA A 7 10.21 -13.26 -11.54
C ALA A 7 9.88 -12.61 -10.17
N GLU A 8 9.11 -11.52 -10.15
CA GLU A 8 8.66 -10.90 -8.90
C GLU A 8 7.71 -11.81 -8.13
N LEU A 9 6.78 -12.45 -8.82
CA LEU A 9 5.83 -13.39 -8.23
C LEU A 9 6.55 -14.59 -7.58
N ASP A 10 7.49 -15.20 -8.30
CA ASP A 10 8.27 -16.34 -7.82
C ASP A 10 9.10 -15.93 -6.60
N ARG A 11 9.70 -14.74 -6.66
CA ARG A 11 10.52 -14.23 -5.55
C ARG A 11 9.69 -13.93 -4.31
N LEU A 12 8.53 -13.30 -4.48
CA LEU A 12 7.59 -13.05 -3.39
C LEU A 12 7.08 -14.37 -2.80
N SER A 13 6.75 -15.36 -3.63
CA SER A 13 6.29 -16.68 -3.17
C SER A 13 7.37 -17.42 -2.39
N ALA A 14 8.63 -17.31 -2.81
CA ALA A 14 9.77 -17.91 -2.10
C ALA A 14 10.01 -17.26 -0.72
N LEU A 15 9.75 -15.95 -0.58
CA LEU A 15 9.96 -15.20 0.65
C LEU A 15 8.78 -15.27 1.62
N LEU A 16 7.56 -15.15 1.11
CA LEU A 16 6.33 -15.04 1.90
C LEU A 16 5.61 -16.39 2.11
N GLY A 17 6.00 -17.40 1.33
CA GLY A 17 5.22 -18.63 1.14
C GLY A 17 4.28 -18.52 -0.07
N PRO A 18 3.74 -19.66 -0.53
CA PRO A 18 2.81 -19.69 -1.65
C PRO A 18 1.59 -18.80 -1.38
N PRO A 19 1.02 -18.15 -2.41
CA PRO A 19 -0.18 -17.38 -2.23
C PRO A 19 -1.33 -18.25 -1.72
N ASP A 20 -1.96 -17.81 -0.65
CA ASP A 20 -3.02 -18.53 0.05
C ASP A 20 -4.08 -17.55 0.52
N ARG A 21 -4.81 -16.93 -0.41
CA ARG A 21 -5.90 -16.01 -0.06
C ARG A 21 -7.01 -16.76 0.68
N GLN A 22 -7.30 -16.31 1.90
CA GLN A 22 -8.26 -16.96 2.81
C GLN A 22 -9.65 -16.30 2.84
N SER A 23 -9.77 -15.03 2.45
CA SER A 23 -11.06 -14.29 2.47
C SER A 23 -11.54 -13.86 1.09
N PRO A 24 -12.87 -13.81 0.86
CA PRO A 24 -13.45 -12.94 -0.16
C PRO A 24 -12.94 -11.51 0.02
N GLN A 25 -12.83 -10.79 -1.09
CA GLN A 25 -12.39 -9.40 -1.11
C GLN A 25 -13.49 -8.55 -1.72
N GLY A 26 -13.47 -7.25 -1.44
CA GLY A 26 -14.34 -6.31 -2.12
C GLY A 26 -14.04 -6.18 -3.62
N SER A 27 -14.74 -5.29 -4.29
CA SER A 27 -14.57 -5.06 -5.73
C SER A 27 -13.49 -4.02 -6.07
N TRP A 28 -12.53 -4.41 -6.93
CA TRP A 28 -11.58 -3.45 -7.50
C TRP A 28 -12.27 -2.38 -8.33
N ASP A 29 -13.31 -2.72 -9.09
CA ASP A 29 -14.05 -1.75 -9.91
C ASP A 29 -14.75 -0.72 -9.01
N ALA A 30 -15.30 -1.16 -7.88
CA ALA A 30 -15.91 -0.29 -6.89
C ALA A 30 -14.88 0.64 -6.23
N ALA A 31 -13.75 0.07 -5.79
CA ALA A 31 -12.62 0.82 -5.25
C ALA A 31 -12.13 1.89 -6.23
N GLU A 32 -11.86 1.52 -7.48
CA GLU A 32 -11.36 2.43 -8.52
C GLU A 32 -12.41 3.47 -8.94
N SER A 33 -13.70 3.11 -8.93
CA SER A 33 -14.78 4.07 -9.16
C SER A 33 -14.88 5.10 -8.04
N TYR A 34 -14.69 4.70 -6.78
CA TYR A 34 -14.64 5.63 -5.65
C TYR A 34 -13.40 6.53 -5.70
N LEU A 35 -12.25 5.93 -6.01
CA LEU A 35 -10.99 6.65 -6.18
C LEU A 35 -11.00 7.54 -7.43
N GLY A 36 -11.82 7.26 -8.44
CA GLY A 36 -11.78 7.98 -9.71
C GLY A 36 -10.50 7.75 -10.52
N VAL A 37 -9.69 6.77 -10.13
CA VAL A 37 -8.43 6.39 -10.77
C VAL A 37 -8.25 4.87 -10.72
N ARG A 38 -7.49 4.34 -11.68
CA ARG A 38 -7.05 2.94 -11.65
C ARG A 38 -5.91 2.78 -10.63
N LEU A 39 -5.93 1.70 -9.88
CA LEU A 39 -4.85 1.33 -8.97
C LEU A 39 -3.70 0.61 -9.72
N PRO A 40 -2.48 0.59 -9.17
CA PRO A 40 -1.37 -0.15 -9.77
C PRO A 40 -1.70 -1.64 -9.92
N SER A 41 -1.44 -2.20 -11.10
CA SER A 41 -1.79 -3.58 -11.44
C SER A 41 -0.98 -4.61 -10.66
N GLY A 42 0.29 -4.31 -10.35
CA GLY A 42 1.13 -5.14 -9.48
C GLY A 42 0.59 -5.26 -8.05
N TYR A 43 -0.03 -4.18 -7.53
CA TYR A 43 -0.70 -4.20 -6.23
C TYR A 43 -1.98 -5.04 -6.26
N ARG A 44 -2.86 -4.81 -7.25
CA ARG A 44 -4.07 -5.63 -7.41
C ARG A 44 -3.73 -7.12 -7.53
N THR A 45 -2.72 -7.46 -8.35
CA THR A 45 -2.26 -8.85 -8.53
C THR A 45 -1.75 -9.46 -7.22
N PHE A 46 -1.00 -8.70 -6.42
CA PHE A 46 -0.55 -9.17 -5.10
C PHE A 46 -1.74 -9.47 -4.19
N VAL A 47 -2.65 -8.53 -4.04
CA VAL A 47 -3.79 -8.66 -3.15
C VAL A 47 -4.79 -9.72 -3.67
N ASP A 48 -4.94 -9.91 -4.98
CA ASP A 48 -5.74 -11.01 -5.56
C ASP A 48 -5.20 -12.41 -5.19
N ARG A 49 -3.88 -12.52 -5.06
CA ARG A 49 -3.19 -13.80 -4.79
C ARG A 49 -3.01 -14.09 -3.31
N TRP A 50 -2.48 -13.12 -2.55
CA TRP A 50 -2.22 -13.27 -1.12
C TRP A 50 -3.37 -12.77 -0.23
N GLY A 51 -4.33 -12.02 -0.78
CA GLY A 51 -5.38 -11.36 -0.01
C GLY A 51 -4.89 -10.10 0.70
N PRO A 52 -5.80 -9.30 1.29
CA PRO A 52 -5.44 -8.34 2.32
C PRO A 52 -4.95 -9.08 3.56
N GLY A 53 -4.04 -8.47 4.30
CA GLY A 53 -3.41 -9.17 5.41
C GLY A 53 -2.22 -8.43 5.99
N THR A 54 -1.45 -9.14 6.82
CA THR A 54 -0.32 -8.59 7.55
C THR A 54 0.98 -9.31 7.19
N LEU A 55 2.02 -8.55 6.92
CA LEU A 55 3.38 -9.04 6.77
C LEU A 55 4.10 -8.89 8.11
N ASP A 56 4.48 -10.02 8.71
CA ASP A 56 5.12 -10.10 10.03
C ASP A 56 4.33 -9.45 11.17
N GLY A 57 3.02 -9.24 11.00
CA GLY A 57 2.22 -8.46 11.93
C GLY A 57 2.65 -6.98 12.05
N PHE A 58 3.56 -6.52 11.19
CA PHE A 58 4.02 -5.14 11.13
C PHE A 58 3.24 -4.39 10.06
N LEU A 59 3.39 -4.76 8.78
CA LEU A 59 2.78 -4.06 7.66
C LEU A 59 1.45 -4.70 7.32
N THR A 60 0.37 -3.96 7.47
CA THR A 60 -0.95 -4.29 6.94
C THR A 60 -1.05 -3.82 5.50
N VAL A 61 -1.42 -4.73 4.61
CA VAL A 61 -1.78 -4.43 3.22
C VAL A 61 -3.30 -4.45 3.11
N PHE A 62 -3.88 -3.34 2.66
CA PHE A 62 -5.32 -3.20 2.49
C PHE A 62 -5.79 -3.93 1.23
N GLY A 63 -7.08 -4.24 1.20
CA GLY A 63 -7.76 -4.82 0.04
C GLY A 63 -8.77 -3.85 -0.57
N PRO A 64 -9.43 -4.26 -1.66
CA PRO A 64 -10.53 -3.51 -2.24
C PRO A 64 -11.75 -3.45 -1.31
N VAL A 65 -12.60 -2.45 -1.54
CA VAL A 65 -13.88 -2.21 -0.83
C VAL A 65 -15.07 -2.34 -1.77
N ASP A 66 -16.25 -2.62 -1.25
CA ASP A 66 -17.48 -2.81 -2.04
C ASP A 66 -18.19 -1.51 -2.46
N GLY A 67 -17.54 -0.37 -2.23
CA GLY A 67 -17.83 0.87 -2.96
C GLY A 67 -18.64 1.90 -2.20
N THR A 68 -18.81 1.76 -0.88
CA THR A 68 -19.35 2.88 -0.10
C THR A 68 -18.23 3.88 0.25
N PRO A 69 -18.49 5.19 0.18
CA PRO A 69 -17.57 6.20 0.70
C PRO A 69 -17.19 5.98 2.16
N GLU A 70 -18.09 5.40 2.96
CA GLU A 70 -17.88 5.11 4.37
C GLU A 70 -16.85 4.00 4.57
N GLU A 71 -16.93 2.90 3.83
CA GLU A 71 -15.92 1.83 3.87
C GLU A 71 -14.56 2.32 3.38
N ALA A 72 -14.56 3.07 2.27
CA ALA A 72 -13.35 3.67 1.75
C ALA A 72 -12.73 4.67 2.73
N ARG A 73 -13.54 5.47 3.42
CA ARG A 73 -13.08 6.36 4.52
C ARG A 73 -12.60 5.57 5.74
N ALA A 74 -13.19 4.42 6.04
CA ALA A 74 -12.70 3.60 7.15
C ALA A 74 -11.30 3.04 6.85
N LEU A 75 -11.06 2.62 5.61
CA LEU A 75 -9.79 1.99 5.20
C LEU A 75 -8.71 2.98 4.76
N TRP A 76 -9.10 4.07 4.10
CA TRP A 76 -8.18 5.06 3.52
C TRP A 76 -8.36 6.46 4.12
N GLY A 77 -9.45 6.70 4.85
CA GLY A 77 -9.91 8.04 5.28
C GLY A 77 -9.18 8.75 6.41
N PRO A 78 -8.31 8.15 7.25
CA PRO A 78 -7.38 8.95 8.05
C PRO A 78 -6.55 9.90 7.18
N TRP A 79 -6.35 9.53 5.91
CA TRP A 79 -5.51 10.22 4.94
C TRP A 79 -6.31 10.79 3.76
N TYR A 80 -7.47 10.22 3.41
CA TYR A 80 -8.30 10.63 2.26
C TYR A 80 -8.95 12.02 2.38
N GLY A 81 -8.57 12.80 3.38
CA GLY A 81 -9.15 14.10 3.66
C GLY A 81 -8.61 14.71 4.95
N TRP A 82 -7.27 14.83 5.07
CA TRP A 82 -6.73 15.62 6.17
C TRP A 82 -7.49 16.97 6.21
N ARG A 83 -8.03 17.23 7.39
CA ARG A 83 -9.32 17.86 7.69
C ARG A 83 -9.74 18.96 6.71
N PRO A 84 -10.98 18.93 6.18
CA PRO A 84 -11.55 20.07 5.48
C PRO A 84 -11.37 21.37 6.31
N GLY A 85 -10.67 22.35 5.75
CA GLY A 85 -10.38 23.64 6.41
C GLY A 85 -9.04 23.72 7.16
N GLN A 86 -8.23 22.66 7.16
CA GLN A 86 -6.85 22.74 7.64
C GLN A 86 -5.90 22.99 6.45
N GLU A 87 -5.17 24.09 6.47
CA GLU A 87 -4.13 24.36 5.46
C GLU A 87 -2.98 23.37 5.62
N ARG A 88 -2.57 22.74 4.51
CA ARG A 88 -1.40 21.85 4.47
C ARG A 88 -0.15 22.67 4.76
N ASN A 89 0.64 22.27 5.76
CA ASN A 89 1.98 22.82 5.94
C ASN A 89 2.97 21.98 5.13
N PRO A 90 3.52 22.49 4.01
CA PRO A 90 4.41 21.72 3.14
C PRO A 90 5.72 21.28 3.82
N ASP A 91 6.10 21.91 4.94
CA ASP A 91 7.28 21.51 5.70
C ASP A 91 7.09 20.18 6.46
N PHE A 92 5.83 19.84 6.78
CA PHE A 92 5.48 18.60 7.50
C PHE A 92 4.66 17.62 6.64
N ASP A 93 4.03 18.14 5.59
CA ASP A 93 3.19 17.38 4.68
C ASP A 93 3.43 17.81 3.23
N PRO A 94 4.46 17.24 2.59
CA PRO A 94 4.94 17.69 1.30
C PRO A 94 4.07 17.19 0.13
N PHE A 95 3.14 16.27 0.35
CA PHE A 95 2.37 15.62 -0.71
C PHE A 95 0.89 16.03 -0.67
N PRO A 96 0.24 16.18 -1.85
CA PRO A 96 -1.21 16.36 -1.91
C PRO A 96 -1.95 15.10 -1.44
N TYR A 97 -3.21 15.24 -1.04
CA TYR A 97 -4.10 14.11 -0.79
C TYR A 97 -5.03 13.91 -1.96
N HIS A 98 -5.26 12.67 -2.35
CA HIS A 98 -6.26 12.37 -3.36
C HIS A 98 -7.64 12.86 -2.89
N PRO A 99 -8.43 13.59 -3.71
CA PRO A 99 -8.37 13.65 -5.18
C PRO A 99 -7.55 14.78 -5.80
N GLU A 100 -6.74 15.52 -5.04
CA GLU A 100 -5.82 16.50 -5.64
C GLU A 100 -4.85 15.80 -6.61
N PRO A 101 -4.47 16.43 -7.74
CA PRO A 101 -3.53 15.84 -8.69
C PRO A 101 -2.21 15.42 -8.05
N GLY A 102 -1.79 14.18 -8.28
CA GLY A 102 -0.59 13.62 -7.63
C GLY A 102 -0.80 13.16 -6.19
N GLY A 103 -2.05 13.12 -5.73
CA GLY A 103 -2.45 12.88 -4.36
C GLY A 103 -2.08 11.49 -3.82
N LEU A 104 -1.93 11.43 -2.49
CA LEU A 104 -1.71 10.20 -1.74
C LEU A 104 -2.97 9.32 -1.74
N ILE A 105 -2.80 8.05 -2.09
CA ILE A 105 -3.80 6.99 -1.96
C ILE A 105 -3.24 5.91 -1.04
N GLY A 106 -3.84 5.72 0.12
CA GLY A 106 -3.39 4.73 1.10
C GLY A 106 -3.59 3.29 0.61
N TRP A 107 -2.58 2.45 0.78
CA TRP A 107 -2.66 1.01 0.47
C TRP A 107 -2.20 0.12 1.63
N GLY A 108 -1.60 0.72 2.66
CA GLY A 108 -1.20 -0.01 3.86
C GLY A 108 -0.94 0.90 5.06
N ALA A 109 -0.80 0.27 6.20
CA ALA A 109 -0.40 0.90 7.45
C ALA A 109 0.47 -0.07 8.25
N ASP A 110 1.34 0.45 9.10
CA ASP A 110 2.11 -0.38 10.02
C ASP A 110 1.53 -0.38 11.45
N LYS A 111 2.01 -1.31 12.28
CA LYS A 111 1.58 -1.49 13.68
C LYS A 111 1.80 -0.26 14.57
N TYR A 112 2.62 0.70 14.15
CA TYR A 112 2.96 1.89 14.95
C TYR A 112 2.20 3.15 14.50
N GLY A 113 1.37 3.04 13.47
CA GLY A 113 0.59 4.16 12.95
C GLY A 113 1.26 4.86 11.77
N GLY A 114 2.34 4.31 11.22
CA GLY A 114 2.84 4.73 9.93
C GLY A 114 1.90 4.29 8.79
N ALA A 115 1.95 5.03 7.69
CA ALA A 115 1.02 4.90 6.59
C ALA A 115 1.76 4.84 5.25
N TRP A 116 1.21 4.04 4.33
CA TRP A 116 1.86 3.64 3.10
C TRP A 116 0.95 3.97 1.92
N PHE A 117 1.51 4.68 0.95
CA PHE A 117 0.74 5.37 -0.08
C PHE A 117 1.28 5.11 -1.49
N PHE A 118 0.39 5.18 -2.47
CA PHE A 118 0.73 5.51 -3.84
C PHE A 118 0.62 7.01 -4.01
N LEU A 119 1.57 7.61 -4.71
CA LEU A 119 1.47 8.99 -5.19
C LEU A 119 0.88 8.94 -6.60
N ALA A 120 -0.37 9.37 -6.76
CA ALA A 120 -1.15 9.27 -8.01
C ALA A 120 -0.66 10.24 -9.10
N GLN A 121 0.62 10.18 -9.43
CA GLN A 121 1.35 11.11 -10.29
C GLN A 121 1.42 10.58 -11.72
N GLY A 122 0.76 11.30 -12.62
CA GLY A 122 0.76 10.98 -14.04
C GLY A 122 -0.21 9.86 -14.41
N PRO A 123 -0.32 9.56 -15.70
CA PRO A 123 -1.42 8.76 -16.26
C PRO A 123 -1.26 7.25 -16.10
N ASP A 124 -0.08 6.77 -15.71
CA ASP A 124 0.24 5.34 -15.62
C ASP A 124 0.37 4.90 -14.15
N PRO A 125 -0.65 4.22 -13.58
CA PRO A 125 -0.63 3.75 -12.21
C PRO A 125 0.52 2.81 -11.88
N ASP A 126 1.01 2.03 -12.84
CA ASP A 126 2.12 1.09 -12.61
C ASP A 126 3.45 1.82 -12.36
N ARG A 127 3.51 3.13 -12.61
CA ARG A 127 4.69 3.98 -12.44
C ARG A 127 4.56 4.98 -11.31
N TRP A 128 3.45 4.95 -10.58
CA TRP A 128 3.23 5.82 -9.43
C TRP A 128 4.30 5.57 -8.36
N PRO A 129 4.96 6.63 -7.86
CA PRO A 129 5.88 6.49 -6.74
C PRO A 129 5.16 5.99 -5.49
N ILE A 130 5.93 5.39 -4.59
CA ILE A 130 5.45 4.99 -3.27
C ILE A 130 5.96 6.01 -2.25
N ALA A 131 5.08 6.41 -1.35
CA ALA A 131 5.41 7.22 -0.18
C ALA A 131 5.08 6.47 1.10
N VAL A 132 5.91 6.66 2.12
CA VAL A 132 5.72 6.12 3.46
C VAL A 132 5.85 7.26 4.46
N PHE A 133 4.89 7.34 5.37
CA PHE A 133 4.88 8.25 6.50
C PHE A 133 5.08 7.46 7.79
N SER A 134 6.00 7.88 8.65
CA SER A 134 6.19 7.30 9.97
C SER A 134 5.30 7.95 11.02
N ASP A 135 5.07 7.22 12.11
CA ASP A 135 4.45 7.74 13.34
C ASP A 135 5.22 8.91 13.98
N THR A 136 6.52 9.02 13.68
CA THR A 136 7.40 10.13 14.10
C THR A 136 7.35 11.35 13.18
N GLY A 137 6.54 11.35 12.11
CA GLY A 137 6.40 12.48 11.20
C GLY A 137 7.39 12.52 10.03
N GLN A 138 8.09 11.43 9.75
CA GLN A 138 9.08 11.36 8.68
C GLN A 138 8.46 10.82 7.39
N TRP A 139 8.88 11.40 6.27
CA TRP A 139 8.49 10.96 4.93
C TRP A 139 9.64 10.25 4.22
N TYR A 140 9.33 9.18 3.51
CA TYR A 140 10.18 8.55 2.51
C TYR A 140 9.39 8.38 1.23
N ALA A 141 9.98 8.72 0.09
CA ALA A 141 9.38 8.47 -1.21
C ALA A 141 10.39 7.83 -2.16
N THR A 142 9.94 6.83 -2.91
CA THR A 142 10.77 6.10 -3.86
C THR A 142 10.00 5.78 -5.13
N ARG A 143 10.73 5.62 -6.23
CA ARG A 143 10.14 5.11 -7.49
C ARG A 143 10.17 3.59 -7.48
N GLY A 144 9.37 3.00 -8.36
CA GLY A 144 9.29 1.55 -8.54
C GLY A 144 7.87 1.06 -8.31
N SER A 145 7.59 -0.14 -8.83
CA SER A 145 6.28 -0.75 -8.68
C SER A 145 6.04 -1.20 -7.23
N PHE A 146 4.79 -1.46 -6.86
CA PHE A 146 4.44 -2.10 -5.60
C PHE A 146 5.24 -3.39 -5.33
N PRO A 147 5.27 -4.40 -6.23
CA PRO A 147 6.02 -5.63 -5.96
C PRO A 147 7.52 -5.39 -5.83
N GLU A 148 8.11 -4.52 -6.66
CA GLU A 148 9.52 -4.17 -6.58
C GLU A 148 9.88 -3.53 -5.23
N PHE A 149 9.05 -2.60 -4.75
CA PHE A 149 9.25 -1.97 -3.46
C PHE A 149 9.11 -2.95 -2.30
N LEU A 150 8.07 -3.80 -2.31
CA LEU A 150 7.89 -4.83 -1.29
C LEU A 150 9.09 -5.80 -1.24
N LEU A 151 9.61 -6.21 -2.40
CA LEU A 151 10.83 -7.02 -2.49
C LEU A 151 12.05 -6.28 -1.92
N ARG A 152 12.24 -4.99 -2.22
CA ARG A 152 13.33 -4.19 -1.64
C ARG A 152 13.26 -4.14 -0.11
N CYS A 153 12.06 -4.07 0.47
CA CYS A 153 11.87 -4.16 1.91
C CYS A 153 12.22 -5.55 2.45
N LEU A 154 11.68 -6.61 1.84
CA LEU A 154 11.92 -8.01 2.25
C LEU A 154 13.39 -8.40 2.17
N GLU A 155 14.11 -7.87 1.18
CA GLU A 155 15.53 -8.14 0.95
C GLU A 155 16.45 -7.10 1.59
N ARG A 156 15.90 -6.12 2.31
CA ARG A 156 16.63 -5.07 3.02
C ARG A 156 17.58 -4.25 2.13
N ARG A 157 17.23 -4.07 0.85
CA ARG A 157 18.03 -3.29 -0.12
C ARG A 157 17.77 -1.79 -0.02
N ASP A 158 16.54 -1.43 0.33
CA ASP A 158 16.05 -0.04 0.32
C ASP A 158 15.10 0.10 1.52
N TYR A 159 15.71 0.26 2.69
CA TYR A 159 15.04 0.20 3.98
C TYR A 159 15.03 1.59 4.60
N PRO A 160 13.89 2.31 4.61
CA PRO A 160 13.80 3.60 5.28
C PRO A 160 14.22 3.43 6.74
N LEU A 161 15.16 4.27 7.21
CA LEU A 161 15.77 4.12 8.54
C LEU A 161 14.77 4.22 9.69
N PHE A 162 13.59 4.76 9.44
CA PHE A 162 12.50 4.88 10.41
C PHE A 162 11.57 3.67 10.46
N LEU A 163 11.66 2.74 9.48
CA LEU A 163 10.97 1.47 9.63
C LEU A 163 11.63 0.68 10.77
N ASP A 164 10.82 -0.11 11.49
CA ASP A 164 11.27 -0.93 12.62
C ASP A 164 12.46 -1.79 12.20
N ILE A 165 13.69 -1.48 12.64
CA ILE A 165 14.91 -2.16 12.20
C ILE A 165 14.87 -3.69 12.35
N THR A 166 13.98 -4.24 13.18
CA THR A 166 13.79 -5.68 13.36
C THR A 166 12.90 -6.31 12.27
N TRP A 167 12.18 -5.51 11.50
CA TRP A 167 11.36 -5.89 10.36
C TRP A 167 12.14 -5.79 9.03
N PRO A 168 11.83 -6.62 8.02
CA PRO A 168 11.16 -7.90 8.19
C PRO A 168 12.07 -8.90 8.93
N HIS A 169 11.45 -9.89 9.57
CA HIS A 169 12.17 -10.98 10.20
C HIS A 169 12.95 -11.79 9.14
N PRO A 170 14.01 -12.51 9.51
CA PRO A 170 14.78 -13.34 8.57
C PRO A 170 13.95 -14.37 7.80
N GLN A 171 12.81 -14.78 8.35
CA GLN A 171 11.80 -15.61 7.69
C GLN A 171 10.46 -14.86 7.75
N PRO A 172 10.21 -13.95 6.81
CA PRO A 172 8.99 -13.16 6.82
C PRO A 172 7.79 -14.06 6.59
N ARG A 173 6.66 -13.72 7.23
CA ARG A 173 5.40 -14.45 7.09
C ARG A 173 4.30 -13.49 6.71
N TYR A 174 3.68 -13.75 5.56
CA TYR A 174 2.43 -13.10 5.21
C TYR A 174 1.26 -13.86 5.82
N ARG A 175 0.37 -13.13 6.52
CA ARG A 175 -0.85 -13.67 7.11
C ARG A 175 -2.05 -12.98 6.45
N PRO A 176 -2.73 -13.64 5.51
CA PRO A 176 -4.00 -13.14 5.00
C PRO A 176 -4.99 -12.97 6.15
N TYR A 177 -5.87 -11.98 6.05
CA TYR A 177 -7.05 -11.95 6.89
C TYR A 177 -7.92 -13.17 6.60
N ARG A 178 -8.58 -13.67 7.65
CA ARG A 178 -9.44 -14.84 7.58
C ARG A 178 -10.86 -14.42 7.29
N ALA A 179 -11.58 -15.23 6.52
CA ALA A 179 -13.03 -15.19 6.52
C ALA A 179 -13.45 -15.75 7.87
N ASP A 180 -14.18 -14.94 8.62
CA ASP A 180 -14.90 -15.31 9.83
C ASP A 180 -15.91 -16.44 9.56
#